data_AF-A0A6P0PJA0-F1
#
_entry.id   AF-A0A6P0PJA0-F1
#
_cell.length_a   1.000
_cell.length_b   1.000
_cell.length_c   1.000
_cell.angle_alpha   90.00
_cell.angle_beta   90.00
_cell.angle_gamma   90.00
#
_symmetry.space_group_name_H-M   'P 1'
#
loop_
_entity.id
_entity.type
_entity.pdbx_description
1 polymer ?
#
loop_
_entity_poly.entity_id
_entity_poly.type
_entity_poly.pdbx_seq_one_letter_code
_entity_poly.pdbx_strand_id
1 'polypeptide(L)'
;MNNITNKGYEVVTQTDRGYAGHFNSPYPEPMGKPLSLRFPISLDNFLENEAKNLGITKTAVVREAVRLMEQQKKTSTAATAETANKLSEDI
;
A
#
# COMPACT_ATOMS: atom_id res chain seq x y z
N MET A 1 -23.48 10.61 -53.45
CA MET A 1 -22.69 9.74 -52.55
C MET A 1 -22.44 10.51 -51.27
N ASN A 2 -23.04 10.07 -50.16
CA ASN A 2 -22.99 10.73 -48.85
C ASN A 2 -21.67 10.39 -48.16
N ASN A 3 -20.77 11.35 -48.00
CA ASN A 3 -19.61 11.20 -47.12
C ASN A 3 -20.02 11.58 -45.70
N ILE A 4 -20.39 10.56 -44.92
CA ILE A 4 -20.58 10.67 -43.48
C ILE A 4 -19.19 10.69 -42.85
N THR A 5 -18.68 11.90 -42.58
CA THR A 5 -17.44 12.08 -41.83
C THR A 5 -17.73 11.85 -40.35
N ASN A 6 -17.29 10.71 -39.83
CA ASN A 6 -17.39 10.31 -38.43
C ASN A 6 -16.75 11.40 -37.54
N LYS A 7 -17.57 12.18 -36.83
CA LYS A 7 -17.13 13.18 -35.83
C LYS A 7 -16.95 12.53 -34.45
N GLY A 8 -16.27 11.39 -34.38
CA GLY A 8 -15.76 10.88 -33.12
C GLY A 8 -14.41 11.54 -32.88
N TYR A 9 -14.26 12.25 -31.76
CA TYR A 9 -13.00 12.75 -31.19
C TYR A 9 -12.24 13.82 -32.02
N GLU A 10 -12.54 15.08 -31.75
CA GLU A 10 -11.56 16.17 -31.91
C GLU A 10 -10.39 15.90 -30.96
N VAL A 11 -9.20 15.67 -31.52
CA VAL A 11 -7.96 15.70 -30.74
C VAL A 11 -7.74 17.16 -30.35
N VAL A 12 -8.11 17.51 -29.11
CA VAL A 12 -7.77 18.81 -28.52
C VAL A 12 -6.26 18.80 -28.26
N THR A 13 -5.48 19.08 -29.31
CA THR A 13 -4.07 19.40 -29.17
C THR A 13 -4.00 20.80 -28.58
N GLN A 14 -3.49 20.88 -27.35
CA GLN A 14 -3.11 22.10 -26.63
C GLN A 14 -4.25 22.81 -25.90
N THR A 15 -4.50 22.37 -24.67
CA THR A 15 -4.93 23.29 -23.60
C THR A 15 -3.71 24.05 -23.07
N ASP A 16 -3.86 25.36 -22.91
CA ASP A 16 -2.97 26.33 -22.22
C ASP A 16 -2.80 26.05 -20.71
N ARG A 17 -2.82 24.79 -20.29
CA ARG A 17 -2.52 24.40 -18.92
C ARG A 17 -1.03 24.15 -18.82
N GLY A 18 -0.28 25.21 -18.53
CA GLY A 18 1.13 25.17 -18.16
C GLY A 18 1.38 24.39 -16.86
N TYR A 19 1.22 23.08 -16.88
CA TYR A 19 1.74 22.16 -15.87
C TYR A 19 2.27 20.90 -16.56
N ALA A 20 3.36 21.10 -17.29
CA ALA A 20 4.32 20.04 -17.52
C ALA A 20 5.11 19.85 -16.21
N GLY A 21 5.06 18.64 -15.66
CA GLY A 21 5.95 18.24 -14.56
C GLY A 21 5.31 18.27 -13.18
N HIS A 22 5.02 17.07 -12.68
CA HIS A 22 4.77 16.72 -11.28
C HIS A 22 3.44 17.18 -10.68
N PHE A 23 2.52 16.21 -10.57
CA PHE A 23 1.45 16.22 -9.57
C PHE A 23 2.10 16.12 -8.18
N ASN A 24 2.45 17.26 -7.60
CA ASN A 24 2.85 17.35 -6.19
C ASN A 24 1.61 17.15 -5.31
N SER A 25 1.21 15.88 -5.14
CA SER A 25 0.29 15.53 -4.07
C SER A 25 0.89 16.01 -2.74
N PRO A 26 0.17 16.76 -1.89
CA PRO A 26 0.67 17.15 -0.58
C PRO A 26 0.78 15.94 0.39
N TYR A 27 0.44 14.73 -0.06
CA TYR A 27 0.46 13.51 0.74
C TYR A 27 1.66 12.62 0.35
N PRO A 28 2.57 12.30 1.30
CA PRO A 28 3.80 11.54 1.05
C PRO A 28 3.59 10.02 0.91
N GLU A 29 2.37 9.55 0.62
CA GLU A 29 2.10 8.11 0.51
C GLU A 29 1.74 7.72 -0.92
N PRO A 30 2.28 6.60 -1.45
CA PRO A 30 1.87 6.11 -2.76
C PRO A 30 0.37 5.82 -2.69
N MET A 31 -0.39 6.28 -3.70
CA MET A 31 -1.85 6.13 -3.82
C MET A 31 -2.27 4.65 -3.90
N GLY A 32 -2.10 3.91 -2.80
CA GLY A 32 -2.75 2.64 -2.58
C GLY A 32 -4.24 2.91 -2.54
N LYS A 33 -5.00 2.24 -3.40
CA LYS A 33 -6.46 2.30 -3.36
C LYS A 33 -6.93 2.03 -1.91
N PRO A 34 -7.92 2.77 -1.40
CA PRO A 34 -8.45 2.50 -0.07
C PRO A 34 -8.95 1.05 -0.01
N LEU A 35 -8.40 0.28 0.92
CA LEU A 35 -8.78 -1.10 1.15
C LEU A 35 -9.79 -1.16 2.29
N SER A 36 -10.95 -1.77 2.04
CA SER A 36 -11.95 -2.04 3.09
C SER A 36 -11.74 -3.44 3.63
N LEU A 37 -11.33 -3.54 4.89
CA LEU A 37 -11.14 -4.80 5.60
C LEU A 37 -12.27 -4.99 6.62
N ARG A 38 -12.72 -6.24 6.81
CA ARG A 38 -13.62 -6.60 7.91
C ARG A 38 -12.83 -7.30 9.01
N PHE A 39 -13.02 -6.83 10.23
CA PHE A 39 -12.45 -7.44 11.43
C PHE A 39 -13.57 -8.00 12.32
N PRO A 40 -13.27 -9.02 13.14
CA PRO A 40 -14.11 -9.38 14.27
C PRO A 40 -14.29 -8.18 15.21
N ILE A 41 -15.46 -8.08 15.86
CA ILE A 41 -15.82 -6.94 16.72
C ILE A 41 -14.78 -6.72 17.84
N SER A 42 -14.29 -7.81 18.45
CA SER A 42 -13.28 -7.73 19.51
C SER A 42 -11.98 -7.07 19.04
N LEU A 43 -11.55 -7.38 17.81
CA LEU A 43 -10.33 -6.83 17.23
C LEU A 43 -10.52 -5.37 16.81
N ASP A 44 -11.68 -5.00 16.25
CA ASP A 44 -11.95 -3.60 15.90
C ASP A 44 -12.01 -2.71 17.15
N ASN A 45 -12.63 -3.19 18.23
CA ASN A 45 -12.61 -2.50 19.53
C ASN A 45 -11.19 -2.33 20.08
N PHE A 46 -10.37 -3.37 19.99
CA PHE A 46 -8.97 -3.31 20.39
C PHE A 46 -8.20 -2.26 19.57
N LEU A 47 -8.31 -2.29 18.24
CA LEU A 47 -7.66 -1.35 17.33
C LEU A 47 -8.12 0.09 17.59
N GLU A 48 -9.38 0.29 17.93
CA GLU A 48 -9.91 1.61 18.25
C GLU A 48 -9.37 2.15 19.57
N ASN A 49 -9.28 1.32 20.60
CA ASN A 49 -8.70 1.73 21.89
C ASN A 49 -7.20 2.04 21.74
N GLU A 50 -6.47 1.21 21.00
CA GLU A 50 -5.04 1.41 20.78
C GLU A 50 -4.76 2.67 19.95
N ALA A 51 -5.58 2.92 18.92
CA ALA A 51 -5.54 4.16 18.14
C ALA A 51 -5.76 5.40 19.04
N LYS A 52 -6.72 5.33 19.97
CA LYS A 52 -6.98 6.40 20.94
C LYS A 52 -5.80 6.59 21.90
N ASN A 53 -5.23 5.52 22.44
CA ASN A 53 -4.11 5.57 23.37
C ASN A 53 -2.86 6.20 22.74
N LEU A 54 -2.58 5.87 21.48
CA LEU A 54 -1.41 6.36 20.75
C LEU A 54 -1.65 7.70 20.03
N GLY A 55 -2.90 8.19 19.98
CA GLY A 55 -3.26 9.41 19.26
C GLY A 55 -3.09 9.30 17.74
N ILE A 56 -3.21 8.10 17.18
CA ILE A 56 -3.04 7.83 15.74
C ILE A 56 -4.30 7.20 15.13
N THR A 57 -4.34 7.05 13.81
CA THR A 57 -5.48 6.43 13.12
C THR A 57 -5.45 4.91 13.24
N LYS A 58 -6.62 4.25 13.19
CA LYS A 58 -6.73 2.78 13.13
C LYS A 58 -5.89 2.18 12.00
N THR A 59 -5.86 2.83 10.84
CA THR A 59 -5.05 2.43 9.69
C THR A 59 -3.55 2.44 10.00
N ALA A 60 -3.06 3.46 10.73
CA ALA A 60 -1.66 3.54 11.12
C ALA A 60 -1.27 2.41 12.08
N VAL A 61 -2.13 2.08 13.05
CA VAL A 61 -1.94 0.93 13.96
C VAL A 61 -1.80 -0.37 13.17
N VAL A 62 -2.70 -0.62 12.22
CA VAL A 62 -2.66 -1.83 11.39
C VAL A 62 -1.39 -1.89 10.53
N ARG A 63 -0.96 -0.77 9.96
CA ARG A 63 0.28 -0.72 9.16
C ARG A 63 1.52 -1.02 10.00
N GLU A 64 1.62 -0.46 11.20
CA GLU A 64 2.72 -0.76 12.11
C GLU A 64 2.73 -2.23 12.53
N ALA A 65 1.56 -2.80 12.82
CA ALA A 65 1.44 -4.22 13.15
C ALA A 65 1.93 -5.11 12.00
N VAL A 66 1.55 -4.81 10.75
CA VAL A 66 2.02 -5.52 9.56
C VAL A 66 3.53 -5.35 9.38
N ARG A 67 4.05 -4.12 9.54
CA ARG A 67 5.48 -3.82 9.43
C ARG A 67 6.30 -4.65 10.42
N LEU A 68 5.86 -4.73 11.68
CA LEU A 68 6.52 -5.53 12.72
C LEU A 68 6.46 -7.04 12.40
N MET A 69 5.31 -7.53 11.93
CA MET A 69 5.15 -8.92 11.52
C MET A 69 6.09 -9.30 10.36
N GLU A 70 6.23 -8.43 9.35
CA GLU A 70 7.17 -8.65 8.24
C GLU A 70 8.62 -8.68 8.69
N GLN A 71 8.99 -7.83 9.65
CA GLN A 71 10.33 -7.83 10.25
C GLN A 71 10.61 -9.14 10.97
N GLN A 72 9.65 -9.63 11.77
CA GLN A 72 9.77 -10.93 12.46
C GLN A 72 9.82 -12.11 11.48
N LYS A 73 9.03 -12.05 10.39
CA LYS A 73 9.07 -13.11 9.37
C LYS A 73 10.46 -13.21 8.75
N LYS A 74 11.06 -12.08 8.36
CA LYS A 74 12.42 -12.05 7.77
C LYS A 74 13.46 -12.65 8.70
N THR A 75 13.44 -12.31 9.99
CA THR A 75 14.39 -12.88 10.97
C THR A 75 14.17 -14.36 11.20
N SER A 76 12.91 -14.82 11.25
CA SER A 76 12.60 -16.25 11.44
C SER A 76 13.04 -17.13 10.26
N THR A 77 12.90 -16.65 9.01
CA THR A 77 13.40 -17.34 7.81
C THR A 77 14.92 -17.34 7.72
N ALA A 78 15.60 -16.29 8.20
CA ALA A 78 17.05 -16.25 8.25
C ALA A 78 17.61 -17.27 9.26
N ALA A 79 17.00 -17.36 10.44
CA ALA A 79 17.39 -18.31 11.47
C ALA A 79 17.19 -19.78 11.04
N THR A 80 16.12 -20.09 10.28
CA THR A 80 15.92 -21.44 9.74
C THR A 80 16.90 -21.80 8.63
N ALA A 81 17.26 -20.83 7.78
CA ALA A 81 18.26 -21.03 6.72
C ALA A 81 19.67 -21.28 7.26
N GLU A 82 20.06 -20.62 8.36
CA GLU A 82 21.36 -20.84 9.01
C GLU A 82 21.48 -22.22 9.65
N THR A 83 20.41 -22.75 10.25
CA THR A 83 20.39 -24.14 10.76
C THR A 83 20.40 -25.18 9.66
N ALA A 84 19.80 -24.90 8.50
CA ALA A 84 19.78 -25.84 7.38
C ALA A 84 21.17 -26.00 6.73
N ASN A 85 21.95 -24.91 6.62
CA ASN A 85 23.30 -24.96 6.07
C ASN A 85 24.31 -25.68 6.97
N LYS A 86 24.19 -25.56 8.30
CA LYS A 86 25.09 -26.27 9.23
C LYS A 86 24.90 -27.78 9.19
N LEU A 87 23.67 -28.25 8.98
CA LEU A 87 23.37 -29.68 8.92
C LEU A 87 23.93 -30.37 7.65
N SER A 88 24.17 -29.61 6.59
CA SER A 88 24.76 -30.10 5.34
C SER A 88 26.30 -30.10 5.34
N GLU A 89 26.95 -29.44 6.29
CA GLU A 89 28.42 -29.45 6.41
C GLU A 89 28.93 -30.60 7.31
N ASP A 90 28.04 -31.23 8.09
CA ASP A 90 28.35 -32.35 9.00
C ASP A 90 28.03 -33.75 8.40
N ILE A 91 27.73 -33.85 7.10
CA ILE A 91 27.56 -35.12 6.34
C ILE A 91 28.68 -35.24 5.31
#